data_AF-A0A956H5Z4-F1
#
_entry.id   AF-A0A956H5Z4-F1
#
_cell.length_a   1.000
_cell.length_b   1.000
_cell.length_c   1.000
_cell.angle_alpha   90.00
_cell.angle_beta   90.00
_cell.angle_gamma   90.00
#
_symmetry.space_group_name_H-M   'P 1'
#
loop_
_entity.id
_entity.type
_entity.pdbx_description
1 polymer ?
#
loop_
_entity_poly.entity_id
_entity_poly.type
_entity_poly.pdbx_seq_one_letter_code
_entity_poly.pdbx_strand_id
1 'polypeptide(L)'
;ALALVCPTKKLPLMLNPMLGAGEASHQCGRFDDAAGYFAHAADIARAQLNPNVVSDARAKQSIALREAGRQAEAIAAWQSGTVMAETVNYAEGRQQNLELMAALYEQVGMENEAAVCRARIRSPMPAPATEVQNAHLIPGHPDHPRGGA
;
A
#
# COMPACT_ATOMS: atom_id res chain seq x y z
N ALA A 1 -19.65 -4.69 -30.28
CA ALA A 1 -18.53 -3.75 -30.11
C ALA A 1 -17.52 -4.41 -29.16
N LEU A 2 -16.40 -4.91 -29.69
CA LEU A 2 -15.29 -5.39 -28.87
C LEU A 2 -14.56 -4.16 -28.32
N ALA A 3 -14.64 -3.93 -27.01
CA ALA A 3 -13.81 -2.93 -26.35
C ALA A 3 -12.35 -3.41 -26.42
N LEU A 4 -11.54 -2.67 -27.16
CA LEU A 4 -10.10 -2.85 -27.23
C LEU A 4 -9.51 -2.56 -25.85
N VAL A 5 -9.31 -3.59 -25.02
CA VAL A 5 -8.51 -3.48 -23.80
C VAL A 5 -7.07 -3.27 -24.26
N CYS A 6 -6.62 -2.01 -24.35
CA CYS A 6 -5.21 -1.72 -24.46
C CYS A 6 -4.52 -2.13 -23.16
N PRO A 7 -3.64 -3.14 -23.15
CA PRO A 7 -2.79 -3.39 -22.00
C PRO A 7 -1.73 -2.30 -22.02
N THR A 8 -1.92 -1.25 -21.22
CA THR A 8 -0.99 -0.13 -21.18
C THR A 8 0.34 -0.57 -20.57
N LYS A 9 1.30 -0.94 -21.45
CA LYS A 9 2.75 -0.89 -21.20
C LYS A 9 3.26 0.50 -20.73
N LYS A 10 2.37 1.50 -20.54
CA LYS A 10 2.66 2.86 -20.05
C LYS A 10 2.70 2.97 -18.51
N LEU A 11 2.08 2.03 -17.78
CA LEU A 11 2.05 2.04 -16.31
C LEU A 11 3.45 2.02 -15.66
N PRO A 12 4.45 1.26 -16.17
CA PRO A 12 5.82 1.27 -15.66
C PRO A 12 6.51 2.64 -15.67
N LEU A 13 6.28 3.44 -16.71
CA LEU A 13 7.04 4.68 -16.96
C LEU A 13 6.57 5.87 -16.13
N MET A 14 5.36 5.83 -15.58
CA MET A 14 4.76 6.97 -14.87
C MET A 14 5.09 6.99 -13.38
N LEU A 15 5.64 5.92 -12.81
CA LEU A 15 5.91 5.84 -11.37
C LEU A 15 6.88 6.93 -10.89
N ASN A 16 8.05 7.03 -11.52
CA ASN A 16 9.07 8.01 -11.12
C ASN A 16 8.59 9.46 -11.32
N PRO A 17 7.96 9.83 -12.44
CA PRO A 17 7.34 11.15 -12.59
C PRO A 17 6.31 11.47 -11.50
N MET A 18 5.45 10.52 -11.10
CA MET A 18 4.45 10.75 -10.05
C MET A 18 5.11 10.97 -8.69
N LEU A 19 6.12 10.18 -8.34
CA LEU A 19 6.89 10.39 -7.11
C LEU A 19 7.60 11.76 -7.11
N GLY A 20 8.21 12.15 -8.22
CA GLY A 20 8.87 13.43 -8.38
C GLY A 20 7.92 14.62 -8.31
N ALA A 21 6.76 14.54 -8.97
CA ALA A 21 5.72 15.56 -8.92
C ALA A 21 5.12 15.71 -7.52
N GLY A 22 4.93 14.60 -6.80
CA GLY A 22 4.50 14.61 -5.41
C GLY A 22 5.50 15.31 -4.50
N GLU A 23 6.79 14.98 -4.63
CA GLU A 23 7.87 15.60 -3.86
C GLU A 23 7.99 17.10 -4.15
N ALA A 24 7.98 17.50 -5.43
CA ALA A 24 8.01 18.91 -5.82
C ALA A 24 6.79 19.68 -5.28
N SER A 25 5.59 19.10 -5.37
CA SER A 25 4.37 19.72 -4.84
C SER A 25 4.43 19.89 -3.33
N HIS A 26 4.95 18.88 -2.62
CA HIS A 26 5.14 18.92 -1.17
C HIS A 26 6.11 20.03 -0.77
N GLN A 27 7.23 20.18 -1.47
CA GLN A 27 8.23 21.23 -1.23
C GLN A 27 7.67 22.63 -1.50
N CYS A 28 6.73 22.76 -2.43
CA CYS A 28 6.02 24.01 -2.70
C CYS A 28 4.83 24.28 -1.75
N GLY A 29 4.60 23.43 -0.74
CA GLY A 29 3.46 23.56 0.19
C GLY A 29 2.10 23.22 -0.43
N ARG A 30 2.08 22.62 -1.62
CA ARG A 30 0.86 22.16 -2.31
C ARG A 30 0.51 20.75 -1.85
N PHE A 31 0.09 20.63 -0.60
CA PHE A 31 -0.05 19.34 0.08
C PHE A 31 -1.16 18.45 -0.49
N ASP A 32 -2.30 19.00 -0.92
CA ASP A 32 -3.35 18.21 -1.56
C ASP A 32 -2.91 17.61 -2.91
N ASP A 33 -2.17 18.39 -3.70
CA ASP A 33 -1.60 17.91 -4.97
C ASP A 33 -0.54 16.83 -4.71
N ALA A 34 0.33 17.04 -3.72
CA ALA A 34 1.32 16.07 -3.32
C ALA A 34 0.66 14.73 -2.91
N ALA A 35 -0.38 14.79 -2.08
CA ALA A 35 -1.15 13.62 -1.69
C ALA A 35 -1.77 12.90 -2.90
N GLY A 36 -2.31 13.65 -3.87
CA GLY A 36 -2.84 13.09 -5.12
C GLY A 36 -1.78 12.35 -5.94
N TYR A 37 -0.61 12.96 -6.14
CA TYR A 37 0.50 12.34 -6.87
C TYR A 37 1.02 11.07 -6.18
N PHE A 38 1.18 11.09 -4.85
CA PHE A 38 1.60 9.91 -4.11
C PHE A 38 0.56 8.79 -4.11
N ALA A 39 -0.73 9.13 -4.08
CA ALA A 39 -1.81 8.14 -4.26
C ALA A 39 -1.72 7.46 -5.63
N HIS A 40 -1.53 8.23 -6.70
CA HIS A 40 -1.33 7.67 -8.04
C HIS A 40 -0.06 6.83 -8.14
N ALA A 41 1.05 7.26 -7.54
CA ALA A 41 2.28 6.46 -7.47
C ALA A 41 2.05 5.12 -6.77
N ALA A 42 1.30 5.10 -5.67
CA ALA A 42 0.94 3.87 -4.96
C ALA A 42 0.07 2.94 -5.83
N ASP A 43 -0.91 3.48 -6.57
CA ASP A 43 -1.74 2.67 -7.47
C ASP A 43 -0.95 2.07 -8.62
N ILE A 44 -0.04 2.85 -9.21
CA ILE A 44 0.87 2.39 -10.26
C ILE A 44 1.81 1.31 -9.73
N ALA A 45 2.43 1.52 -8.57
CA ALA A 45 3.34 0.55 -7.95
C ALA A 45 2.62 -0.76 -7.59
N ARG A 46 1.38 -0.67 -7.11
CA ARG A 46 0.53 -1.84 -6.84
C ARG A 46 0.26 -2.63 -8.12
N ALA A 47 -0.08 -1.96 -9.21
CA ALA A 47 -0.29 -2.62 -10.50
C ALA A 47 0.99 -3.23 -11.09
N GLN A 48 2.17 -2.75 -10.67
CA GLN A 48 3.47 -3.34 -10.99
C GLN A 48 3.93 -4.43 -10.01
N LEU A 49 3.12 -4.78 -9.01
CA LEU A 49 3.48 -5.71 -7.94
C LEU A 49 4.78 -5.29 -7.21
N ASN A 50 4.95 -3.98 -6.99
CA ASN A 50 6.07 -3.40 -6.23
C ASN A 50 5.59 -2.88 -4.86
N PRO A 51 5.45 -3.76 -3.86
CA PRO A 51 4.82 -3.46 -2.59
C PRO A 51 5.66 -2.55 -1.68
N ASN A 52 6.98 -2.55 -1.84
CA ASN A 52 7.86 -1.61 -1.12
C ASN A 52 7.54 -0.18 -1.53
N VAL A 53 7.45 0.08 -2.84
CA VAL A 53 7.08 1.41 -3.34
C VAL A 53 5.65 1.79 -2.99
N VAL A 54 4.72 0.82 -2.91
CA VAL A 54 3.37 1.10 -2.38
C VAL A 54 3.45 1.60 -0.94
N SER A 55 4.21 0.91 -0.06
CA SER A 55 4.39 1.33 1.33
C SER A 55 4.96 2.75 1.41
N ASP A 56 6.04 3.04 0.67
CA ASP A 56 6.72 4.33 0.71
C ASP A 56 5.84 5.47 0.16
N ALA A 57 5.16 5.22 -0.96
CA ALA A 57 4.25 6.18 -1.55
C ALA A 57 3.07 6.47 -0.62
N ARG A 58 2.53 5.47 0.07
CA ARG A 58 1.47 5.67 1.08
C ARG A 58 2.00 6.44 2.30
N ALA A 59 3.23 6.21 2.75
CA ALA A 59 3.85 6.99 3.82
C ALA A 59 3.95 8.48 3.44
N LYS A 60 4.46 8.77 2.23
CA LYS A 60 4.56 10.14 1.69
C LYS A 60 3.20 10.80 1.49
N GLN A 61 2.20 10.06 0.97
CA GLN A 61 0.82 10.53 0.87
C GLN A 61 0.28 10.95 2.24
N SER A 62 0.52 10.13 3.26
CA SER A 62 0.01 10.37 4.62
C SER A 62 0.61 11.62 5.25
N ILE A 63 1.92 11.85 5.05
CA ILE A 63 2.59 13.08 5.50
C ILE A 63 1.96 14.30 4.83
N ALA A 64 1.77 14.27 3.51
CA ALA A 64 1.13 15.36 2.78
C ALA A 64 -0.31 15.61 3.26
N LEU A 65 -1.12 14.55 3.46
CA LEU A 65 -2.47 14.67 4.00
C LEU A 65 -2.49 15.29 5.40
N ARG A 66 -1.54 14.90 6.27
CA ARG A 66 -1.41 15.51 7.60
C ARG A 66 -1.09 16.99 7.51
N GLU A 67 -0.16 17.38 6.64
CA GLU A 67 0.23 18.79 6.44
C GLU A 67 -0.89 19.61 5.81
N ALA A 68 -1.79 18.99 5.03
CA ALA A 68 -3.05 19.56 4.58
C ALA A 68 -4.15 19.64 5.67
N GLY A 69 -3.89 19.18 6.90
CA GLY A 69 -4.87 19.14 7.99
C GLY A 69 -5.85 17.96 7.94
N ARG A 70 -5.68 17.01 7.02
CA ARG A 70 -6.58 15.86 6.78
C ARG A 70 -6.12 14.63 7.57
N GLN A 71 -6.11 14.75 8.89
CA GLN A 71 -5.54 13.76 9.81
C GLN A 71 -6.13 12.35 9.67
N ALA A 72 -7.46 12.24 9.54
CA ALA A 72 -8.12 10.93 9.40
C ALA A 72 -7.69 10.18 8.14
N GLU A 73 -7.49 10.90 7.04
CA GLU A 73 -7.04 10.34 5.78
C GLU A 73 -5.55 9.96 5.81
N ALA A 74 -4.74 10.75 6.52
CA ALA A 74 -3.34 10.40 6.78
C ALA A 74 -3.23 9.07 7.55
N ILE A 75 -4.03 8.89 8.61
CA ILE A 75 -4.09 7.63 9.36
C ILE A 75 -4.49 6.45 8.45
N ALA A 76 -5.53 6.62 7.63
CA ALA A 76 -5.98 5.57 6.72
C ALA A 76 -4.88 5.19 5.70
N ALA A 77 -4.14 6.16 5.18
CA ALA A 77 -3.05 5.92 4.25
C ALA A 77 -1.85 5.19 4.91
N TRP A 78 -1.46 5.55 6.14
CA TRP A 78 -0.42 4.82 6.89
C TRP A 78 -0.86 3.39 7.26
N GLN A 79 -2.13 3.18 7.61
CA GLN A 79 -2.68 1.85 7.84
C GLN A 79 -2.55 0.98 6.59
N SER A 80 -2.93 1.53 5.43
CA SER A 80 -2.77 0.83 4.15
C SER A 80 -1.31 0.51 3.82
N GLY A 81 -0.39 1.45 4.08
CA GLY A 81 1.06 1.24 3.91
C GLY A 81 1.59 0.14 4.84
N THR A 82 1.14 0.14 6.09
CA THR A 82 1.49 -0.88 7.09
C THR A 82 1.06 -2.28 6.66
N VAL A 83 -0.18 -2.44 6.19
CA VAL A 83 -0.70 -3.73 5.70
C VAL A 83 0.10 -4.23 4.49
N MET A 84 0.46 -3.33 3.58
CA MET A 84 1.27 -3.68 2.43
C MET A 84 2.67 -4.14 2.86
N ALA A 85 3.32 -3.39 3.76
CA ALA A 85 4.61 -3.75 4.32
C ALA A 85 4.57 -5.10 5.05
N GLU A 86 3.49 -5.38 5.79
CA GLU A 86 3.25 -6.68 6.45
C GLU A 86 3.11 -7.83 5.44
N THR A 87 2.38 -7.61 4.34
CA THR A 87 2.16 -8.61 3.30
C THR A 87 3.47 -9.12 2.69
N VAL A 88 4.48 -8.25 2.59
CA VAL A 88 5.74 -8.55 1.90
C VAL A 88 6.95 -8.59 2.84
N ASN A 89 6.70 -8.63 4.15
CA ASN A 89 7.73 -8.68 5.17
C ASN A 89 8.72 -7.49 5.10
N TYR A 90 8.25 -6.31 4.72
CA TYR A 90 9.04 -5.08 4.69
C TYR A 90 9.02 -4.40 6.07
N ALA A 91 9.90 -4.86 6.96
CA ALA A 91 9.91 -4.45 8.37
C ALA A 91 10.15 -2.94 8.57
N GLU A 92 11.05 -2.33 7.80
CA GLU A 92 11.37 -0.90 7.90
C GLU A 92 10.17 -0.03 7.53
N GLY A 93 9.51 -0.29 6.39
CA GLY A 93 8.32 0.46 5.97
C GLY A 93 7.16 0.29 6.95
N ARG A 94 6.98 -0.90 7.53
CA ARG A 94 6.01 -1.10 8.62
C ARG A 94 6.34 -0.25 9.83
N GLN A 95 7.59 -0.29 10.29
CA GLN A 95 8.00 0.44 11.48
C GLN A 95 7.79 1.95 11.27
N GLN A 96 8.26 2.49 10.15
CA GLN A 96 8.09 3.91 9.82
C GLN A 96 6.62 4.34 9.84
N ASN A 97 5.73 3.57 9.18
CA ASN A 97 4.30 3.89 9.16
C ASN A 97 3.68 3.87 10.57
N LEU A 98 4.04 2.88 11.40
CA LEU A 98 3.54 2.78 12.77
C LEU A 98 4.07 3.88 13.69
N GLU A 99 5.33 4.30 13.52
CA GLU A 99 5.94 5.41 14.27
C GLU A 99 5.24 6.73 13.95
N LEU A 100 5.01 7.00 12.67
CA LEU A 100 4.31 8.21 12.23
C LEU A 100 2.85 8.26 12.72
N MET A 101 2.15 7.12 12.68
CA MET A 101 0.81 7.01 13.26
C MET A 101 0.81 7.24 14.77
N ALA A 102 1.75 6.61 15.50
CA ALA A 102 1.86 6.78 16.95
C ALA A 102 2.10 8.24 17.32
N ALA A 103 3.00 8.92 16.62
CA ALA A 103 3.29 10.33 16.84
C ALA A 103 2.06 11.21 16.58
N LEU A 104 1.28 10.94 15.53
CA LEU A 104 0.04 11.68 15.28
C LEU A 104 -1.01 11.44 16.38
N TYR A 105 -1.19 10.18 16.80
CA TYR A 105 -2.12 9.87 17.89
C TYR A 105 -1.74 10.55 19.20
N GLU A 106 -0.45 10.60 19.55
CA GLU A 106 0.04 11.36 20.71
C GLU A 106 -0.28 12.85 20.60
N GLN A 107 -0.07 13.45 19.42
CA GLN A 107 -0.35 14.87 19.18
C GLN A 107 -1.82 15.21 19.39
N VAL A 108 -2.74 14.29 19.12
CA VAL A 108 -4.19 14.50 19.28
C VAL A 108 -4.76 13.94 20.59
N GLY A 109 -3.91 13.45 21.50
CA GLY A 109 -4.33 12.92 22.81
C GLY A 109 -4.93 11.51 22.78
N MET A 110 -4.75 10.76 21.70
CA MET A 110 -5.22 9.38 21.52
C MET A 110 -4.16 8.38 22.02
N GLU A 111 -3.89 8.40 23.32
CA GLU A 111 -2.77 7.64 23.92
C GLU A 111 -2.90 6.11 23.75
N ASN A 112 -4.13 5.59 23.76
CA ASN A 112 -4.38 4.16 23.60
C ASN A 112 -3.98 3.68 22.20
N GLU A 113 -4.37 4.42 21.17
CA GLU A 113 -4.06 4.12 19.78
C GLU A 113 -2.57 4.25 19.50
N ALA A 114 -1.91 5.26 20.10
CA ALA A 114 -0.45 5.38 20.05
C ALA A 114 0.25 4.18 20.73
N ALA A 115 -0.28 3.72 21.87
CA ALA A 115 0.24 2.53 22.56
C ALA A 115 0.06 1.26 21.73
N VAL A 116 -1.05 1.11 21.00
CA VAL A 116 -1.27 0.01 20.06
C VAL A 116 -0.22 0.03 18.95
N CYS A 117 0.06 1.18 18.34
CA CYS A 117 1.11 1.31 17.34
C CYS A 117 2.48 0.91 17.90
N ARG A 118 2.86 1.39 19.09
CA ARG A 118 4.11 1.00 19.76
C ARG A 118 4.20 -0.49 20.09
N ALA A 119 3.09 -1.08 20.54
CA ALA A 119 3.03 -2.51 20.80
C ALA A 119 3.24 -3.30 19.50
N ARG A 120 2.65 -2.86 18.39
CA ARG A 120 2.87 -3.48 17.07
C ARG A 120 4.33 -3.36 16.63
N ILE A 121 5.00 -2.21 16.83
CA ILE A 121 6.42 -2.05 16.49
C ILE A 121 7.29 -3.09 17.21
N ARG A 122 7.06 -3.32 18.51
CA ARG A 122 7.79 -4.32 19.31
C ARG A 122 7.41 -5.77 18.99
N SER A 123 6.25 -5.98 18.39
CA SER A 123 5.78 -7.31 18.04
C SER A 123 6.55 -7.82 16.83
N PRO A 124 6.84 -9.13 16.77
CA PRO A 124 7.47 -9.71 15.59
C PRO A 124 6.60 -9.47 14.37
N MET A 125 7.27 -9.40 13.22
CA MET A 125 6.63 -9.36 11.91
C MET A 125 5.64 -10.53 11.81
N PRO A 126 4.34 -10.29 11.54
CA PRO A 126 3.42 -11.37 11.27
C PRO A 126 3.90 -12.12 10.02
N ALA A 127 3.64 -13.42 9.97
CA ALA A 127 3.91 -14.19 8.77
C ALA A 127 3.23 -13.54 7.56
N PRO A 128 3.89 -13.50 6.38
CA PRO A 128 3.25 -12.97 5.18
C PRO A 128 1.96 -13.75 4.94
N ALA A 129 0.89 -13.05 4.56
CA ALA A 129 -0.38 -13.69 4.28
C ALA A 129 -0.22 -14.65 3.08
N THR A 130 -0.02 -15.94 3.33
CA THR A 130 0.25 -16.96 2.30
C THR A 130 -0.99 -17.43 1.54
N GLU A 131 -2.14 -16.78 1.67
CA GLU A 131 -3.43 -17.38 1.33
C GLU A 131 -4.28 -16.54 0.37
N VAL A 132 -3.85 -16.40 -0.89
CA VAL A 132 -4.79 -16.12 -2.02
C VAL A 132 -4.43 -16.86 -3.32
N GLN A 133 -3.31 -17.59 -3.41
CA GLN A 133 -2.88 -18.17 -4.71
C GLN A 133 -3.48 -19.57 -5.05
N ASN A 134 -4.25 -20.20 -4.15
CA ASN A 134 -4.70 -21.59 -4.35
C ASN A 134 -6.17 -21.76 -4.77
N ALA A 135 -6.88 -20.69 -5.12
CA ALA A 135 -8.28 -20.79 -5.57
C ALA A 135 -8.46 -21.03 -7.10
N HIS A 136 -7.40 -21.37 -7.84
CA HIS A 136 -7.50 -21.65 -9.29
C HIS A 136 -7.18 -23.10 -9.71
N LEU A 137 -7.18 -24.08 -8.78
CA LEU A 137 -7.30 -25.47 -9.20
C LEU A 137 -8.76 -25.81 -9.48
N ILE A 138 -9.07 -25.84 -10.78
CA ILE A 138 -10.34 -26.26 -11.39
C ILE A 138 -10.87 -27.56 -10.75
N PRO A 139 -12.13 -27.63 -10.31
CA PRO A 139 -12.75 -28.89 -9.94
C PRO A 139 -13.30 -29.60 -11.19
N GLY A 140 -12.89 -30.85 -11.38
CA GLY A 140 -13.67 -31.84 -12.13
C GLY A 140 -13.17 -32.15 -13.54
N HIS A 141 -12.29 -33.14 -13.64
CA HIS A 141 -12.35 -34.09 -14.76
C HIS A 141 -12.48 -35.49 -14.15
N PRO A 142 -13.61 -36.19 -14.34
CA PRO A 142 -13.76 -37.55 -13.82
C PRO A 142 -13.00 -38.55 -14.69
N ASP A 143 -12.28 -39.43 -14.00
CA ASP A 143 -11.61 -40.61 -14.57
C ASP A 143 -12.62 -41.65 -15.11
N HIS A 144 -12.34 -42.09 -16.35
CA HIS A 144 -12.48 -43.46 -16.91
C HIS A 144 -13.88 -44.07 -17.18
N PRO A 145 -14.03 -44.93 -18.22
CA PRO A 145 -13.19 -46.12 -18.45
C PRO A 145 -12.70 -46.38 -19.90
N ARG A 146 -11.51 -46.97 -20.02
CA ARG A 146 -11.11 -47.70 -21.25
C ARG A 146 -11.84 -49.05 -21.28
N GLY A 147 -12.85 -49.14 -22.13
CA GLY A 147 -13.45 -50.42 -22.53
C GLY A 147 -12.49 -51.22 -23.39
N GLY A 148 -12.50 -52.53 -23.21
CA GLY A 148 -11.71 -53.48 -23.99
C GLY A 148 -12.26 -53.71 -25.39
N ALA A 149 -11.34 -54.05 -26.29
CA ALA A 149 -11.45 -55.04 -27.36
C ALA A 149 -10.02 -55.39 -27.79
#